data_AF-A0A2T4Z8L8-F1
#
_entry.id   AF-A0A2T4Z8L8-F1
#
_cell.length_a   1.000
_cell.length_b   1.000
_cell.length_c   1.000
_cell.angle_alpha   90.00
_cell.angle_beta   90.00
_cell.angle_gamma   90.00
#
_symmetry.space_group_name_H-M   'P 1'
#
loop_
_entity.id
_entity.type
_entity.pdbx_description
1 polymer ?
#
loop_
_entity_poly.entity_id
_entity_poly.type
_entity_poly.pdbx_seq_one_letter_code
_entity_poly.pdbx_strand_id
1 'polypeptide(L)' 'MKEPIRKKWIWFVMLVILLGSVPFYFPVGTIGVVIGGFPLWVWVSLTFTVLLSAYLSWICLTQWKLEEEEQKEEV' A
#
# COMPACT_ATOMS: atom_id res chain seq x y z
N MET A 1 -18.69 6.37 16.22
CA MET A 1 -18.13 6.51 14.86
C MET A 1 -16.65 6.82 14.95
N LYS A 2 -15.79 5.81 14.89
CA LYS A 2 -14.33 5.92 15.03
C LYS A 2 -13.69 5.39 13.75
N GLU A 3 -14.03 6.03 12.63
CA GLU A 3 -13.67 5.57 11.29
C GLU A 3 -12.20 5.15 11.18
N PRO A 4 -11.88 4.04 10.49
CA PRO A 4 -10.54 3.49 10.40
C PRO A 4 -9.53 4.51 9.86
N ILE A 5 -10.01 5.44 9.03
CA ILE A 5 -9.26 6.55 8.43
C ILE A 5 -8.61 7.48 9.47
N ARG A 6 -9.07 7.46 10.72
CA ARG A 6 -8.51 8.26 11.82
C ARG A 6 -7.26 7.64 12.45
N LYS A 7 -6.95 6.37 12.16
CA LYS A 7 -5.71 5.73 12.63
C LYS A 7 -4.54 6.26 11.79
N LYS A 8 -3.78 7.22 12.34
CA LYS A 8 -2.64 7.87 11.67
C LYS A 8 -1.59 6.89 11.11
N TRP A 9 -1.43 5.72 11.73
CA TRP A 9 -0.53 4.69 11.26
C TRP A 9 -0.92 4.13 9.88
N ILE A 10 -2.22 4.06 9.55
CA ILE A 10 -2.70 3.57 8.25
C ILE A 10 -2.19 4.47 7.11
N TRP A 11 -2.23 5.78 7.34
CA TRP A 11 -1.71 6.78 6.41
C TRP A 11 -0.20 6.71 6.27
N PHE A 12 0.52 6.46 7.37
CA PHE A 12 1.97 6.32 7.34
C PHE A 12 2.41 5.15 6.45
N VAL A 13 1.81 3.98 6.65
CA VAL A 13 2.11 2.79 5.82
C VAL A 13 1.73 3.01 4.36
N MET A 14 0.58 3.63 4.10
CA MET A 14 0.15 3.98 2.74
C MET A 14 1.16 4.91 2.04
N LEU A 15 1.65 5.93 2.76
CA LEU A 15 2.64 6.87 2.26
C LEU A 15 3.97 6.19 1.96
N VAL A 16 4.42 5.26 2.82
CA VAL A 16 5.63 4.47 2.58
C VAL A 16 5.51 3.59 1.34
N ILE A 17 4.35 2.93 1.14
CA ILE A 17 4.09 2.12 -0.06
C ILE A 17 4.10 3.00 -1.32
N LEU A 18 3.49 4.19 -1.26
CA LEU A 18 3.47 5.14 -2.38
C LEU A 18 4.85 5.68 -2.71
N LEU A 19 5.65 6.06 -1.71
CA LEU A 19 7.03 6.50 -1.93
C LEU A 19 7.89 5.37 -2.50
N GLY A 20 7.72 4.13 -2.03
CA GLY A 20 8.45 2.97 -2.56
C GLY A 20 8.10 2.64 -4.00
N SER A 21 6.85 2.89 -4.41
CA SER A 21 6.34 2.67 -5.77
C SER A 21 7.09 3.51 -6.82
N VAL A 22 7.51 4.72 -6.44
CA VAL A 22 8.19 5.65 -7.34
C VAL A 22 9.70 5.41 -7.26
N PRO A 23 10.37 5.07 -8.37
CA PRO A 23 11.79 4.72 -8.39
C PRO A 23 12.72 5.95 -8.31
N PHE A 24 12.39 7.00 -7.53
CA PHE A 24 13.19 8.23 -7.43
C PHE A 24 14.59 8.00 -6.81
N TYR A 25 14.74 6.87 -6.13
CA TYR A 25 15.97 6.44 -5.47
C TYR A 25 16.88 5.60 -6.39
N PHE A 26 16.42 5.22 -7.58
CA PHE A 26 17.26 4.51 -8.53
C PHE A 26 18.29 5.46 -9.16
N PRO A 27 19.58 5.11 -9.17
CA PRO A 27 20.58 5.92 -9.86
C PRO A 27 20.33 5.88 -11.37
N VAL A 28 20.65 6.98 -12.05
CA VAL A 28 20.47 7.14 -13.52
C VAL A 28 21.08 5.99 -14.34
N GLY A 29 22.10 5.29 -13.82
CA GLY A 29 22.70 4.12 -14.46
C GLY A 29 21.86 2.83 -14.42
N THR A 30 20.84 2.74 -13.56
CA THR A 30 19.99 1.52 -13.44
C THR A 30 18.84 1.51 -14.46
N ILE A 31 18.64 2.60 -15.20
CA ILE A 31 17.64 2.71 -16.27
C ILE A 31 17.90 1.70 -17.40
N GLY A 32 19.14 1.21 -17.54
CA GLY A 32 19.52 0.20 -18.54
C GLY A 32 19.37 -1.26 -18.10
N VAL A 33 19.02 -1.54 -16.84
CA VAL A 33 18.85 -2.93 -16.38
C VAL A 33 17.45 -3.41 -16.77
N VAL A 34 17.43 -4.28 -17.78
CA VAL A 34 16.20 -4.84 -18.36
C VAL A 34 16.06 -6.29 -17.90
N ILE A 35 14.96 -6.60 -17.21
CA ILE A 35 14.56 -7.97 -16.90
C ILE A 35 13.36 -8.32 -17.76
N GLY A 36 13.51 -9.32 -18.63
CA GLY A 36 12.40 -9.83 -19.46
C GLY A 36 11.84 -8.82 -20.47
N GLY A 37 12.65 -7.86 -20.92
CA GLY A 37 12.22 -6.81 -21.85
C GLY A 37 11.68 -5.53 -21.20
N PHE A 38 11.47 -5.54 -19.88
CA PHE A 38 11.02 -4.37 -19.13
C PHE A 38 12.12 -3.83 -18.19
N PRO A 39 12.22 -2.50 -18.03
CA PRO A 39 13.10 -1.91 -17.03
C PRO A 39 12.79 -2.40 -15.62
N LEU A 40 13.81 -2.54 -14.77
CA LEU A 40 13.64 -2.94 -13.36
C LEU A 40 12.59 -2.14 -12.59
N TRP A 41 12.53 -0.83 -12.84
CA TRP A 41 11.59 0.04 -12.15
C TRP A 41 10.12 -0.31 -12.41
N VAL A 42 9.81 -0.90 -13.57
CA VAL A 42 8.45 -1.38 -13.88
C VAL A 42 8.05 -2.51 -12.94
N TRP A 43 8.96 -3.46 -12.70
CA TRP A 43 8.72 -4.57 -11.77
C TRP A 43 8.54 -4.07 -10.33
N VAL A 44 9.36 -3.11 -9.92
CA VAL A 44 9.25 -2.47 -8.60
C VAL A 44 7.89 -1.79 -8.44
N SER A 45 7.50 -0.92 -9.38
CA SER A 45 6.20 -0.24 -9.33
C SER A 45 5.03 -1.22 -9.36
N LEU A 46 5.14 -2.31 -10.12
CA LEU A 46 4.14 -3.38 -10.17
C LEU A 46 4.00 -4.07 -8.81
N THR A 47 5.11 -4.46 -8.17
CA THR A 47 5.10 -5.05 -6.84
C THR A 47 4.46 -4.12 -5.81
N PHE A 48 4.82 -2.84 -5.81
CA PHE A 48 4.21 -1.87 -4.88
C PHE A 48 2.72 -1.63 -5.17
N THR A 49 2.28 -1.72 -6.42
CA THR A 49 0.85 -1.63 -6.77
C THR A 49 0.06 -2.80 -6.20
N VAL A 50 0.59 -4.02 -6.33
CA VAL A 50 -0.01 -5.22 -5.74
C VAL A 50 -0.03 -5.12 -4.21
N LEU A 51 1.07 -4.67 -3.61
CA LEU A 51 1.14 -4.44 -2.17
C LEU A 51 0.11 -3.40 -1.70
N LEU A 52 -0.04 -2.29 -2.42
CA LEU A 52 -1.03 -1.26 -2.11
C LEU A 52 -2.46 -1.82 -2.17
N SER A 53 -2.78 -2.56 -3.23
CA SER A 53 -4.08 -3.20 -3.38
C SER A 53 -4.36 -4.19 -2.25
N ALA A 54 -3.42 -5.07 -1.94
CA ALA A 54 -3.55 -6.03 -0.85
C ALA A 54 -3.70 -5.33 0.51
N TYR A 55 -2.94 -4.26 0.75
CA TYR A 55 -3.02 -3.46 1.96
C TYR A 55 -4.39 -2.80 2.15
N LEU A 56 -4.93 -2.20 1.08
CA LEU A 56 -6.28 -1.62 1.10
C LEU A 56 -7.35 -2.69 1.36
N SER A 57 -7.28 -3.83 0.67
CA SER A 57 -8.18 -4.95 0.90
C SER A 57 -8.12 -5.44 2.35
N TRP A 58 -6.92 -5.55 2.93
CA TRP A 58 -6.73 -5.95 4.32
C TRP A 58 -7.32 -4.95 5.32
N ILE A 59 -7.17 -3.64 5.06
CA ILE A 59 -7.80 -2.60 5.89
C ILE A 59 -9.32 -2.73 5.87
N CYS A 60 -9.91 -2.86 4.67
CA CYS A 60 -11.36 -3.02 4.55
C CYS A 60 -11.86 -4.28 5.26
N LEU A 61 -11.13 -5.40 5.18
CA LEU A 61 -11.56 -6.66 5.80
C LEU A 61 -11.35 -6.71 7.31
N THR A 62 -10.33 -6.04 7.84
CA THR A 62 -10.01 -6.11 9.26
C THR A 62 -10.49 -4.88 10.01
N GLN A 63 -10.04 -3.70 9.62
CA GLN A 63 -10.27 -2.48 10.38
C GLN A 63 -11.71 -1.99 10.27
N TRP A 64 -12.36 -2.21 9.12
CA TRP A 64 -13.78 -1.88 8.95
C TRP A 64 -14.69 -2.91 9.61
N LYS A 65 -14.42 -4.21 9.42
CA LYS A 65 -15.20 -5.30 10.03
C LYS A 65 -15.15 -5.30 11.56
N LEU A 66 -13.99 -5.05 12.15
CA LEU A 66 -13.84 -4.95 13.61
C LEU A 66 -14.69 -3.82 14.20
N GLU A 67 -14.78 -2.67 13.53
CA GLU A 67 -15.62 -1.55 13.99
C GLU A 67 -17.12 -1.87 13.85
N GLU A 68 -17.54 -2.54 12.77
CA GLU A 68 -18.93 -2.97 12.61
C GLU A 68 -19.37 -4.02 13.66
N GLU A 69 -18.46 -4.90 14.06
CA GLU A 69 -18.70 -5.88 15.14
C GLU A 69 -18.77 -5.20 16.50
N GLU A 70 -17.82 -4.33 16.84
CA GLU A 70 -17.82 -3.55 18.09
C GLU A 70 -19.08 -2.68 18.22
N GLN A 71 -19.52 -2.05 17.13
CA GLN A 71 -20.76 -1.26 17.12
C GLN A 71 -22.02 -2.12 17.33
N LYS A 72 -22.03 -3.38 16.88
CA LYS A 72 -23.18 -4.29 17.08
C LYS A 72 -23.27 -4.82 18.51
N GLU A 73 -22.14 -4.95 19.22
CA GLU A 73 -22.12 -5.42 20.61
C GLU A 73 -22.54 -4.33 21.61
N GLU A 74 -22.38 -3.05 21.25
CA GLU A 74 -22.79 -1.90 22.08
C GLU A 74 -24.28 -1.50 21.97
N VAL A 75 -25.07 -2.13 21.08
CA VAL A 75 -26.50 -1.84 20.81
C VAL A 75 -27.40 -2.95 21.34
#